data_AF-A0A1A8SA44-F1
#
_entry.id   AF-A0A1A8SA44-F1
#
_cell.length_a   1.000
_cell.length_b   1.000
_cell.length_c   1.000
_cell.angle_alpha   90.00
_cell.angle_beta   90.00
_cell.angle_gamma   90.00
#
_symmetry.space_group_name_H-M   'P 1'
#
loop_
_entity.id
_entity.type
_entity.pdbx_description
1 polymer ?
#
loop_
_entity_poly.entity_id
_entity_poly.type
_entity_poly.pdbx_seq_one_letter_code
_entity_poly.pdbx_strand_id
1 'polypeptide(L)'
;LASRFLVLEAQYHCFPNSSGEDALASKGLLSTKVFIGQNQRGKKVVGYFNCTHLHAPEGEGEVRCEQLNMVMRWIADFQAANKQPDEEVVFDVLCGDFNFDNCSPDDTLEQNHSLFDEYGDPCREGPGKEKPWVIGTLLEQPTLYEEDVNTSLTLKRTLETKELRKQYISPPVAAEGFPLVYPENDQPWIGRRIDYILYRESTISKLCRTEVEAVTFITQLASLTDHIPVSLRLNVTMDSNYDDDDDDV
;
A
#
# COMPACT_ATOMS: atom_id res chain seq x y z
N LEU A 1 5.24 -9.94 -8.98
CA LEU A 1 6.37 -9.66 -8.08
C LEU A 1 7.69 -9.82 -8.82
N ALA A 2 8.61 -8.87 -8.67
CA ALA A 2 10.01 -9.02 -9.07
C ALA A 2 10.88 -8.69 -7.86
N SER A 3 11.93 -9.48 -7.60
CA SER A 3 12.77 -9.33 -6.41
C SER A 3 14.25 -9.45 -6.77
N ARG A 4 15.08 -8.59 -6.16
CA ARG A 4 16.55 -8.74 -6.16
C ARG A 4 17.04 -9.77 -5.15
N PHE A 5 16.19 -10.15 -4.21
CA PHE A 5 16.45 -11.11 -3.14
C PHE A 5 15.80 -12.45 -3.48
N LEU A 6 16.36 -13.53 -2.95
CA LEU A 6 15.83 -14.88 -3.17
C LEU A 6 14.43 -15.00 -2.55
N VAL A 7 13.45 -15.35 -3.36
CA VAL A 7 12.10 -15.72 -2.87
C VAL A 7 12.19 -17.12 -2.30
N LEU A 8 11.95 -17.24 -1.00
CA LEU A 8 11.94 -18.52 -0.28
C LEU A 8 10.59 -19.21 -0.42
N GLU A 9 9.51 -18.45 -0.22
CA GLU A 9 8.14 -18.95 -0.23
C GLU A 9 7.23 -17.96 -0.96
N ALA A 10 6.23 -18.48 -1.66
CA ALA A 10 5.20 -17.70 -2.32
C ALA A 10 3.86 -18.43 -2.27
N GLN A 11 2.80 -17.72 -1.89
CA GLN A 11 1.44 -18.25 -1.85
C GLN A 11 0.48 -17.22 -2.43
N TYR A 12 -0.46 -17.68 -3.25
CA TYR A 12 -1.51 -16.85 -3.83
C TYR A 12 -2.89 -17.34 -3.39
N HIS A 13 -3.74 -16.40 -3.00
CA HIS A 13 -5.15 -16.61 -2.70
C HIS A 13 -6.00 -15.71 -3.58
N CYS A 14 -7.00 -16.30 -4.25
CA CYS A 14 -8.01 -15.58 -5.00
C CYS A 14 -9.17 -15.18 -4.09
N PHE A 15 -9.71 -13.97 -4.25
CA PHE A 15 -10.92 -13.56 -3.54
C PHE A 15 -12.15 -14.31 -4.09
N PRO A 16 -12.99 -14.89 -3.22
CA PRO A 16 -14.15 -15.66 -3.66
C PRO A 16 -15.35 -14.78 -4.06
N ASN A 17 -15.30 -13.48 -3.76
CA ASN A 17 -16.43 -12.54 -3.83
C ASN A 17 -16.27 -11.44 -4.91
N SER A 18 -15.35 -11.61 -5.87
CA SER A 18 -15.25 -10.69 -7.02
C SER A 18 -16.52 -10.77 -7.88
N SER A 19 -17.06 -9.62 -8.27
CA SER A 19 -18.30 -9.48 -9.03
C SER A 19 -18.11 -8.55 -10.25
N GLY A 20 -19.12 -8.44 -11.12
CA GLY A 20 -19.08 -7.48 -12.24
C GLY A 20 -17.93 -7.74 -13.23
N GLU A 21 -17.23 -6.67 -13.63
CA GLU A 21 -16.07 -6.75 -14.53
C GLU A 21 -14.91 -7.54 -13.90
N ASP A 22 -14.81 -7.50 -12.58
CA ASP A 22 -13.77 -8.21 -11.82
C ASP A 22 -13.97 -9.72 -11.81
N ALA A 23 -15.15 -10.24 -12.18
CA ALA A 23 -15.35 -11.68 -12.37
C ALA A 23 -14.51 -12.25 -13.53
N LEU A 24 -14.00 -11.40 -14.43
CA LEU A 24 -13.14 -11.78 -15.55
C LEU A 24 -11.65 -11.86 -15.16
N ALA A 25 -11.29 -11.44 -13.94
CA ALA A 25 -9.93 -11.44 -13.44
C ALA A 25 -9.84 -12.10 -12.05
N SER A 26 -8.72 -12.78 -11.78
CA SER A 26 -8.48 -13.35 -10.46
C SER A 26 -7.86 -12.28 -9.56
N LYS A 27 -8.71 -11.48 -8.91
CA LYS A 27 -8.28 -10.59 -7.81
C LYS A 27 -7.92 -11.41 -6.58
N GLY A 28 -6.98 -10.92 -5.78
CA GLY A 28 -6.45 -11.72 -4.69
C GLY A 28 -5.22 -11.14 -4.01
N LEU A 29 -4.59 -11.97 -3.19
CA LEU A 29 -3.39 -11.66 -2.44
C LEU A 29 -2.25 -12.60 -2.85
N LEU A 30 -1.10 -12.03 -3.21
CA LEU A 30 0.17 -12.73 -3.32
C LEU A 30 1.02 -12.41 -2.09
N SER A 31 1.29 -13.41 -1.27
CA SER A 31 2.18 -13.33 -0.12
C SER A 31 3.51 -14.00 -0.42
N THR A 32 4.61 -13.35 -0.06
CA THR A 32 5.95 -13.89 -0.27
C THR A 32 6.87 -13.68 0.91
N LYS A 33 7.81 -14.61 1.08
CA LYS A 33 8.91 -14.53 2.04
C LYS A 33 10.21 -14.46 1.25
N VAL A 34 11.05 -13.48 1.56
CA VAL A 34 12.33 -13.27 0.86
C VAL A 34 13.51 -13.38 1.82
N PHE A 35 14.61 -13.93 1.33
CA PHE A 35 15.87 -14.01 2.04
C PHE A 35 16.73 -12.78 1.75
N ILE A 36 17.04 -12.00 2.79
CA ILE A 36 17.77 -10.74 2.70
C ILE A 36 19.28 -10.96 2.87
N GLY A 37 19.66 -11.87 3.76
CA GLY A 37 21.07 -12.16 4.06
C GLY A 37 21.23 -12.82 5.41
N GLN A 38 22.41 -12.65 6.02
CA GLN A 38 22.69 -13.10 7.38
C GLN A 38 23.11 -11.91 8.25
N ASN A 39 22.75 -11.95 9.53
CA ASN A 39 23.24 -10.96 10.50
C ASN A 39 24.65 -11.34 11.00
N GLN A 40 25.23 -10.48 11.85
CA GLN A 40 26.57 -10.71 12.42
C GLN A 40 26.68 -11.98 13.26
N ARG A 41 25.57 -12.51 13.77
CA ARG A 41 25.47 -13.76 14.54
C ARG A 41 25.26 -14.99 13.63
N GLY A 42 25.25 -14.81 12.31
CA GLY A 42 25.02 -15.89 11.34
C GLY A 42 23.55 -16.30 11.17
N LYS A 43 22.61 -15.69 11.90
CA LYS A 43 21.18 -15.98 11.75
C LYS A 43 20.67 -15.46 10.41
N LYS A 44 19.72 -16.18 9.81
CA LYS A 44 19.08 -15.78 8.56
C LYS A 44 18.21 -14.53 8.78
N VAL A 45 18.29 -13.60 7.86
CA VAL A 45 17.48 -12.38 7.84
C VAL A 45 16.48 -12.49 6.70
N VAL A 46 15.20 -12.33 7.01
CA VAL A 46 14.09 -12.52 6.07
C VAL A 46 13.12 -11.34 6.11
N GLY A 47 12.32 -11.18 5.07
CA GLY A 47 11.24 -10.20 5.04
C GLY A 47 9.98 -10.77 4.40
N TYR A 48 8.83 -10.24 4.80
CA TYR A 48 7.54 -10.57 4.23
C TYR A 48 7.08 -9.45 3.30
N PHE A 49 6.61 -9.83 2.11
CA PHE A 49 6.08 -8.90 1.12
C PHE A 49 4.78 -9.43 0.56
N ASN A 50 3.72 -8.64 0.69
CA ASN A 50 2.36 -8.98 0.30
C ASN A 50 1.87 -7.96 -0.72
N CYS A 51 1.25 -8.44 -1.81
CA CYS A 51 0.70 -7.58 -2.85
C CYS A 51 -0.71 -8.03 -3.22
N THR A 52 -1.66 -7.09 -3.24
CA THR A 52 -3.06 -7.38 -3.57
C THR A 52 -3.60 -6.46 -4.65
N HIS A 53 -4.72 -6.86 -5.24
CA HIS A 53 -5.55 -6.02 -6.07
C HIS A 53 -6.98 -6.30 -5.62
N LEU A 54 -7.64 -5.31 -5.00
CA LEU A 54 -8.99 -5.44 -4.43
C LEU A 54 -10.08 -5.14 -5.45
N HIS A 55 -11.32 -5.47 -5.10
CA HIS A 55 -12.54 -5.20 -5.87
C HIS A 55 -12.66 -3.73 -6.31
N ALA A 56 -12.87 -3.49 -7.60
CA ALA A 56 -12.82 -2.18 -8.24
C ALA A 56 -14.12 -1.36 -8.18
N PRO A 57 -15.33 -1.94 -8.37
CA PRO A 57 -16.57 -1.17 -8.41
C PRO A 57 -16.77 -0.20 -7.23
N GLU A 58 -17.02 1.07 -7.55
CA GLU A 58 -17.40 2.10 -6.57
C GLU A 58 -18.75 1.77 -5.92
N GLY A 59 -18.98 2.22 -4.69
CA GLY A 59 -20.19 1.90 -3.91
C GLY A 59 -20.24 0.48 -3.32
N GLU A 60 -19.26 -0.40 -3.60
CA GLU A 60 -19.20 -1.76 -3.06
C GLU A 60 -18.16 -1.91 -1.92
N GLY A 61 -18.06 -0.90 -1.05
CA GLY A 61 -17.07 -0.87 0.04
C GLY A 61 -17.16 -2.02 1.04
N GLU A 62 -18.34 -2.60 1.24
CA GLU A 62 -18.52 -3.81 2.05
C GLU A 62 -17.71 -5.00 1.50
N VAL A 63 -17.70 -5.19 0.17
CA VAL A 63 -16.92 -6.25 -0.50
C VAL A 63 -15.42 -6.02 -0.28
N ARG A 64 -14.95 -4.77 -0.41
CA ARG A 64 -13.55 -4.42 -0.14
C ARG A 64 -13.20 -4.65 1.33
N CYS A 65 -14.06 -4.30 2.29
CA CYS A 65 -13.84 -4.62 3.71
C CYS A 65 -13.75 -6.13 3.97
N GLU A 66 -14.61 -6.95 3.36
CA GLU A 66 -14.49 -8.41 3.45
C GLU A 66 -13.15 -8.91 2.89
N GLN A 67 -12.71 -8.37 1.75
CA GLN A 67 -11.42 -8.72 1.16
C GLN A 67 -10.25 -8.28 2.03
N LEU A 68 -10.29 -7.10 2.66
CA LEU A 68 -9.28 -6.64 3.62
C LEU A 68 -9.20 -7.57 4.85
N ASN A 69 -10.34 -8.07 5.35
CA ASN A 69 -10.37 -9.08 6.41
C ASN A 69 -9.70 -10.40 5.96
N MET A 70 -9.98 -10.84 4.73
CA MET A 70 -9.31 -12.02 4.14
C MET A 70 -7.81 -11.80 3.99
N VAL A 71 -7.38 -10.62 3.53
CA VAL A 71 -5.96 -10.25 3.40
C VAL A 71 -5.25 -10.38 4.75
N MET A 72 -5.79 -9.75 5.80
CA MET A 72 -5.23 -9.82 7.15
C MET A 72 -5.06 -11.26 7.64
N ARG A 73 -6.11 -12.07 7.47
CA ARG A 73 -6.09 -13.49 7.85
C ARG A 73 -5.06 -14.28 7.04
N TRP A 74 -5.04 -14.15 5.72
CA TRP A 74 -4.14 -14.91 4.86
C TRP A 74 -2.67 -14.53 5.06
N ILE A 75 -2.37 -13.26 5.34
CA ILE A 75 -1.02 -12.85 5.73
C ILE A 75 -0.62 -13.53 7.05
N ALA A 76 -1.48 -13.52 8.06
CA ALA A 76 -1.21 -14.18 9.33
C ALA A 76 -1.00 -15.69 9.17
N ASP A 77 -1.86 -16.36 8.40
CA ASP A 77 -1.76 -17.79 8.09
C ASP A 77 -0.44 -18.11 7.35
N PHE A 78 -0.08 -17.30 6.33
CA PHE A 78 1.18 -17.45 5.58
C PHE A 78 2.40 -17.28 6.48
N GLN A 79 2.42 -16.28 7.34
CA GLN A 79 3.52 -16.05 8.27
C GLN A 79 3.63 -17.18 9.31
N ALA A 80 2.51 -17.63 9.87
CA ALA A 80 2.48 -18.74 10.81
C ALA A 80 3.02 -20.04 10.20
N ALA A 81 2.66 -20.33 8.94
CA ALA A 81 3.11 -21.53 8.24
C ALA A 81 4.60 -21.50 7.86
N ASN A 82 5.17 -20.30 7.64
CA ASN A 82 6.51 -20.15 7.04
C ASN A 82 7.56 -19.54 7.97
N LYS A 83 7.20 -19.20 9.21
CA LYS A 83 8.15 -18.70 10.22
C LYS A 83 9.08 -19.82 10.67
N GLN A 84 10.38 -19.55 10.72
CA GLN A 84 11.37 -20.45 11.32
C GLN A 84 11.95 -19.85 12.60
N PRO A 85 12.32 -20.66 13.61
CA PRO A 85 12.88 -20.16 14.88
C PRO A 85 14.23 -19.45 14.74
N ASP A 86 15.03 -19.79 13.72
CA ASP A 86 16.39 -19.27 13.51
C ASP A 86 16.44 -18.18 12.42
N GLU A 87 15.41 -17.36 12.38
CA GLU A 87 15.27 -16.25 11.42
C GLU A 87 14.85 -14.96 12.10
N GLU A 88 15.43 -13.85 11.63
CA GLU A 88 15.08 -12.49 12.03
C GLU A 88 14.27 -11.84 10.92
N VAL A 89 13.04 -11.43 11.23
CA VAL A 89 12.16 -10.71 10.28
C VAL A 89 12.49 -9.22 10.34
N VAL A 90 12.90 -8.63 9.22
CA VAL A 90 13.32 -7.21 9.14
C VAL A 90 12.28 -6.26 8.58
N PHE A 91 11.32 -6.78 7.81
CA PHE A 91 10.21 -5.99 7.31
C PHE A 91 9.00 -6.88 7.03
N ASP A 92 7.84 -6.25 7.07
CA ASP A 92 6.56 -6.82 6.71
C ASP A 92 5.78 -5.73 5.97
N VAL A 93 5.61 -5.90 4.65
CA VAL A 93 5.05 -4.90 3.76
C VAL A 93 3.79 -5.46 3.09
N LEU A 94 2.76 -4.63 3.00
CA LEU A 94 1.56 -4.88 2.20
C LEU A 94 1.40 -3.72 1.20
N CYS A 95 1.26 -4.02 -0.09
CA CYS A 95 1.01 -3.01 -1.10
C CYS A 95 -0.04 -3.46 -2.11
N GLY A 96 -0.44 -2.55 -2.99
CA GLY A 96 -1.26 -2.87 -4.15
C GLY A 96 -2.28 -1.81 -4.48
N ASP A 97 -3.11 -2.12 -5.47
CA ASP A 97 -4.27 -1.33 -5.83
C ASP A 97 -5.46 -1.77 -4.97
N PHE A 98 -5.86 -0.90 -4.06
CA PHE A 98 -6.93 -1.17 -3.12
C PHE A 98 -8.29 -0.70 -3.64
N ASN A 99 -8.33 0.06 -4.74
CA ASN A 99 -9.56 0.60 -5.34
C ASN A 99 -10.47 1.43 -4.40
N PHE A 100 -9.95 1.90 -3.27
CA PHE A 100 -10.59 2.89 -2.41
C PHE A 100 -9.56 3.93 -2.01
N ASP A 101 -9.97 5.18 -1.87
CA ASP A 101 -9.09 6.26 -1.46
C ASP A 101 -9.33 6.71 -0.01
N ASN A 102 -8.43 7.55 0.50
CA ASN A 102 -8.49 8.04 1.87
C ASN A 102 -9.05 9.48 1.96
N CYS A 103 -9.97 9.87 1.07
CA CYS A 103 -10.58 11.20 1.07
C CYS A 103 -12.03 11.27 0.57
N SER A 104 -12.51 10.25 -0.13
CA SER A 104 -13.86 10.12 -0.67
C SER A 104 -14.84 9.73 0.43
N PRO A 105 -16.01 10.40 0.55
CA PRO A 105 -17.07 9.96 1.44
C PRO A 105 -17.56 8.54 1.17
N ASP A 106 -17.54 8.09 -0.09
CA ASP A 106 -17.97 6.74 -0.49
C ASP A 106 -17.11 5.63 0.14
N ASP A 107 -15.82 5.91 0.38
CA ASP A 107 -14.83 4.94 0.88
C ASP A 107 -14.68 4.97 2.42
N THR A 108 -15.64 5.57 3.14
CA THR A 108 -15.55 5.77 4.60
C THR A 108 -15.41 4.45 5.37
N LEU A 109 -16.03 3.37 4.89
CA LEU A 109 -15.97 2.07 5.58
C LEU A 109 -14.55 1.49 5.56
N GLU A 110 -13.93 1.49 4.38
CA GLU A 110 -12.59 0.99 4.13
C GLU A 110 -11.55 1.87 4.82
N GLN A 111 -11.75 3.19 4.79
CA GLN A 111 -10.93 4.14 5.51
C GLN A 111 -10.86 3.84 7.01
N ASN A 112 -11.91 3.27 7.62
CA ASN A 112 -11.95 2.92 9.03
C ASN A 112 -11.65 1.44 9.31
N HIS A 113 -11.17 0.69 8.31
CA HIS A 113 -10.86 -0.73 8.48
C HIS A 113 -9.66 -0.94 9.43
N SER A 114 -9.74 -1.97 10.28
CA SER A 114 -8.73 -2.28 11.30
C SER A 114 -7.37 -2.72 10.74
N LEU A 115 -7.27 -2.90 9.42
CA LEU A 115 -5.98 -3.07 8.73
C LEU A 115 -5.01 -1.94 9.10
N PHE A 116 -5.51 -0.70 9.16
CA PHE A 116 -4.70 0.48 9.46
C PHE A 116 -4.28 0.60 10.93
N ASP A 117 -4.81 -0.25 11.82
CA ASP A 117 -4.35 -0.36 13.20
C ASP A 117 -3.09 -1.23 13.30
N GLU A 118 -2.92 -2.19 12.38
CA GLU A 118 -1.76 -3.09 12.33
C GLU A 118 -0.69 -2.64 11.33
N TYR A 119 -1.12 -2.08 10.20
CA TYR A 119 -0.26 -1.63 9.11
C TYR A 119 -0.24 -0.10 9.05
N GLY A 120 0.94 0.47 9.27
CA GLY A 120 1.19 1.90 9.12
C GLY A 120 1.18 2.32 7.66
N ASP A 121 0.36 3.31 7.33
CA ASP A 121 0.39 4.03 6.05
C ASP A 121 1.22 5.31 6.20
N PRO A 122 2.38 5.43 5.53
CA PRO A 122 3.22 6.62 5.64
C PRO A 122 2.59 7.89 5.06
N CYS A 123 1.58 7.77 4.18
CA CYS A 123 0.85 8.87 3.56
C CYS A 123 -0.33 9.35 4.42
N ARG A 124 -0.82 8.53 5.35
CA ARG A 124 -2.05 8.77 6.10
C ARG A 124 -1.81 9.58 7.38
N GLU A 125 -2.69 10.54 7.66
CA GLU A 125 -2.80 11.20 8.98
C GLU A 125 -3.93 10.57 9.81
N GLY A 126 -5.01 10.13 9.17
CA GLY A 126 -6.13 9.45 9.78
C GLY A 126 -7.14 8.95 8.74
N PRO A 127 -8.25 8.33 9.15
CA PRO A 127 -9.33 7.94 8.24
C PRO A 127 -9.88 9.19 7.54
N GLY A 128 -9.94 9.15 6.21
CA GLY A 128 -10.41 10.28 5.39
C GLY A 128 -9.44 11.47 5.33
N LYS A 129 -8.22 11.34 5.88
CA LYS A 129 -7.25 12.42 6.00
C LYS A 129 -5.84 12.02 5.60
N GLU A 130 -5.38 12.59 4.50
CA GLU A 130 -4.02 12.43 3.98
C GLU A 130 -3.05 13.46 4.57
N LYS A 131 -1.76 13.13 4.61
CA LYS A 131 -0.72 14.10 4.92
C LYS A 131 -0.63 15.18 3.82
N PRO A 132 -0.22 16.42 4.15
CA PRO A 132 -0.28 17.55 3.21
C PRO A 132 0.55 17.42 1.92
N TRP A 133 1.53 16.53 1.88
CA TRP A 133 2.42 16.30 0.72
C TRP A 133 1.93 15.19 -0.21
N VAL A 134 0.87 14.47 0.16
CA VAL A 134 0.33 13.36 -0.61
C VAL A 134 -0.38 13.87 -1.86
N ILE A 135 -0.39 13.04 -2.90
CA ILE A 135 -1.14 13.25 -4.14
C ILE A 135 -1.91 11.96 -4.46
N GLY A 136 -3.00 12.09 -5.22
CA GLY A 136 -3.69 10.95 -5.79
C GLY A 136 -2.79 10.13 -6.71
N THR A 137 -3.14 8.87 -6.91
CA THR A 137 -2.39 7.92 -7.73
C THR A 137 -3.15 7.48 -8.98
N LEU A 138 -4.46 7.73 -9.05
CA LEU A 138 -5.27 7.47 -10.23
C LEU A 138 -5.35 8.71 -11.13
N LEU A 139 -4.87 8.60 -12.36
CA LEU A 139 -4.99 9.64 -13.38
C LEU A 139 -6.39 9.65 -14.00
N GLU A 140 -6.84 10.82 -14.45
CA GLU A 140 -8.10 10.98 -15.16
C GLU A 140 -7.97 10.38 -16.57
N GLN A 141 -8.52 9.19 -16.79
CA GLN A 141 -8.28 8.35 -17.99
C GLN A 141 -8.48 9.07 -19.34
N PRO A 142 -9.49 9.95 -19.53
CA PRO A 142 -9.64 10.71 -20.77
C PRO A 142 -8.44 11.62 -21.14
N THR A 143 -7.60 11.96 -20.17
CA THR A 143 -6.53 12.96 -20.31
C THR A 143 -5.13 12.36 -20.48
N LEU A 144 -4.97 11.03 -20.41
CA LEU A 144 -3.67 10.33 -20.32
C LEU A 144 -2.64 10.65 -21.41
N TYR A 145 -3.10 11.16 -22.55
CA TYR A 145 -2.27 11.44 -23.72
C TYR A 145 -2.07 12.93 -23.99
N GLU A 146 -2.59 13.80 -23.12
CA GLU A 146 -2.40 15.24 -23.22
C GLU A 146 -0.94 15.66 -22.93
N GLU A 147 -0.51 16.79 -23.49
CA GLU A 147 0.88 17.26 -23.42
C GLU A 147 1.41 17.40 -21.98
N ASP A 148 0.52 17.82 -21.08
CA ASP A 148 0.85 18.06 -19.67
C ASP A 148 1.09 16.76 -18.87
N VAL A 149 0.74 15.58 -19.40
CA VAL A 149 0.89 14.30 -18.70
C VAL A 149 1.55 13.18 -19.52
N ASN A 150 1.80 13.39 -20.81
CA ASN A 150 2.27 12.33 -21.70
C ASN A 150 3.77 12.01 -21.62
N THR A 151 4.56 12.77 -20.84
CA THR A 151 5.97 12.43 -20.56
C THR A 151 6.25 12.43 -19.06
N SER A 152 7.29 11.73 -18.63
CA SER A 152 7.65 11.69 -17.21
C SER A 152 7.97 13.06 -16.62
N LEU A 153 8.54 13.97 -17.44
CA LEU A 153 8.87 15.33 -17.03
C LEU A 153 7.63 16.23 -16.95
N THR A 154 6.74 16.15 -17.95
CA THR A 154 5.50 16.95 -17.97
C THR A 154 4.58 16.49 -16.85
N LEU A 155 4.37 15.17 -16.70
CA LEU A 155 3.59 14.61 -15.59
C LEU A 155 4.16 15.04 -14.24
N LYS A 156 5.49 15.02 -14.04
CA LYS A 156 6.09 15.52 -12.79
C LYS A 156 5.72 16.99 -12.50
N ARG A 157 5.85 17.87 -13.49
CA ARG A 157 5.50 19.30 -13.34
C ARG A 157 4.02 19.49 -13.04
N THR A 158 3.17 18.70 -13.69
CA THR A 158 1.72 18.66 -13.46
C THR A 158 1.40 18.25 -12.03
N LEU A 159 2.04 17.19 -11.51
CA LEU A 159 1.81 16.72 -10.15
C LEU A 159 2.34 17.68 -9.07
N GLU A 160 3.37 18.47 -9.36
CA GLU A 160 3.88 19.52 -8.45
C GLU A 160 2.95 20.75 -8.38
N THR A 161 2.04 20.92 -9.35
CA THR A 161 1.15 22.08 -9.47
C THR A 161 -0.29 21.75 -9.04
N LYS A 162 -0.79 22.39 -7.98
CA LYS A 162 -2.12 22.08 -7.40
C LYS A 162 -3.26 22.21 -8.41
N GLU A 163 -3.22 23.24 -9.25
CA GLU A 163 -4.26 23.55 -10.23
C GLU A 163 -4.28 22.53 -11.37
N LEU A 164 -3.10 22.05 -11.80
CA LEU A 164 -2.99 21.01 -12.82
C LEU A 164 -3.36 19.64 -12.26
N ARG A 165 -3.00 19.33 -11.01
CA ARG A 165 -3.47 18.09 -10.35
C ARG A 165 -4.98 17.92 -10.43
N LYS A 166 -5.75 18.99 -10.21
CA LYS A 166 -7.22 18.98 -10.30
C LYS A 166 -7.78 18.60 -11.68
N GLN A 167 -6.98 18.74 -12.73
CA GLN A 167 -7.38 18.44 -14.11
C GLN A 167 -7.02 17.02 -14.51
N TYR A 168 -5.93 16.49 -13.94
CA TYR A 168 -5.28 15.27 -14.43
C TYR A 168 -5.31 14.09 -13.45
N ILE A 169 -5.60 14.33 -12.17
CA ILE A 169 -5.81 13.28 -11.18
C ILE A 169 -7.32 13.09 -10.99
N SER A 170 -7.75 11.84 -10.92
CA SER A 170 -9.16 11.49 -10.71
C SER A 170 -9.68 12.13 -9.41
N PRO A 171 -10.84 12.82 -9.46
CA PRO A 171 -11.41 13.49 -8.30
C PRO A 171 -12.04 12.48 -7.34
N PRO A 172 -12.23 12.83 -6.05
CA PRO A 172 -12.93 11.96 -5.10
C PRO A 172 -14.36 11.63 -5.52
N VAL A 173 -14.88 10.53 -4.99
CA VAL A 173 -16.20 9.99 -5.29
C VAL A 173 -17.20 10.44 -4.23
N ALA A 174 -18.35 10.93 -4.68
CA ALA A 174 -19.45 11.31 -3.79
C ALA A 174 -20.16 10.05 -3.26
N ALA A 175 -20.60 10.07 -1.99
CA ALA A 175 -21.51 9.05 -1.50
C ALA A 175 -22.89 9.16 -2.20
N GLU A 176 -23.55 8.03 -2.42
CA GLU A 176 -24.83 7.99 -3.12
C GLU A 176 -25.87 8.95 -2.49
N GLY A 177 -26.42 9.84 -3.32
CA GLY A 177 -27.43 10.81 -2.89
C GLY A 177 -26.91 12.05 -2.16
N PHE A 178 -25.59 12.20 -1.99
CA PHE A 178 -24.99 13.36 -1.33
C PHE A 178 -24.07 14.15 -2.27
N PRO A 179 -24.11 15.50 -2.28
CA PRO A 179 -23.19 16.30 -3.05
C PRO A 179 -21.77 16.22 -2.46
N LEU A 180 -20.75 16.04 -3.31
CA LEU A 180 -19.36 16.10 -2.89
C LEU A 180 -18.93 17.55 -2.63
N VAL A 181 -18.60 17.86 -1.38
CA VAL A 181 -17.91 19.10 -1.00
C VAL A 181 -16.46 18.75 -0.72
N TYR A 182 -15.60 18.90 -1.74
CA TYR A 182 -14.19 18.54 -1.65
C TYR A 182 -13.26 19.57 -2.31
N PRO A 183 -12.11 19.89 -1.70
CA PRO A 183 -11.74 19.54 -0.33
C PRO A 183 -12.61 20.33 0.68
N GLU A 184 -12.63 19.93 1.94
CA GLU A 184 -13.17 20.78 3.01
C GLU A 184 -12.45 22.14 3.02
N ASN A 185 -13.10 23.17 3.58
CA ASN A 185 -12.47 24.48 3.72
C ASN A 185 -11.10 24.34 4.41
N ASP A 186 -10.09 25.01 3.86
CA ASP A 186 -8.70 24.98 4.32
C ASP A 186 -7.95 23.64 4.17
N GLN A 187 -8.55 22.62 3.56
CA GLN A 187 -7.86 21.36 3.23
C GLN A 187 -7.24 21.38 1.80
N PRO A 188 -6.08 20.73 1.59
CA PRO A 188 -5.50 20.59 0.25
C PRO A 188 -6.36 19.68 -0.64
N TRP A 189 -6.35 19.95 -1.95
CA TRP A 189 -6.90 19.02 -2.94
C TRP A 189 -5.83 17.98 -3.25
N ILE A 190 -6.14 16.70 -3.01
CA ILE A 190 -5.22 15.57 -3.15
C ILE A 190 -5.53 14.75 -4.40
N GLY A 191 -6.81 14.44 -4.61
CA GLY A 191 -7.27 13.46 -5.61
C GLY A 191 -7.18 12.03 -5.08
N ARG A 192 -7.67 11.05 -5.85
CA ARG A 192 -7.82 9.66 -5.37
C ARG A 192 -6.48 8.93 -5.30
N ARG A 193 -6.02 8.63 -4.09
CA ARG A 193 -4.89 7.70 -3.85
C ARG A 193 -5.45 6.32 -3.53
N ILE A 194 -5.44 5.44 -4.51
CA ILE A 194 -5.95 4.07 -4.39
C ILE A 194 -4.83 3.02 -4.36
N ASP A 195 -3.60 3.43 -4.68
CA ASP A 195 -2.42 2.58 -4.61
C ASP A 195 -1.72 2.78 -3.25
N TYR A 196 -1.65 1.72 -2.45
CA TYR A 196 -1.10 1.74 -1.10
C TYR A 196 0.22 0.99 -1.02
N ILE A 197 1.10 1.47 -0.14
CA ILE A 197 2.28 0.73 0.34
C ILE A 197 2.40 0.94 1.85
N LEU A 198 2.12 -0.12 2.59
CA LEU A 198 1.98 -0.15 4.03
C LEU A 198 3.09 -0.99 4.66
N TYR A 199 3.42 -0.72 5.92
CA TYR A 199 4.40 -1.49 6.67
C TYR A 199 3.92 -1.82 8.07
N ARG A 200 4.32 -2.96 8.62
CA ARG A 200 3.94 -3.41 9.96
C ARG A 200 5.17 -3.65 10.83
N GLU A 201 5.19 -3.00 11.99
CA GLU A 201 6.29 -3.12 12.96
C GLU A 201 6.03 -4.20 14.00
N SER A 202 4.78 -4.61 14.24
CA SER A 202 4.46 -5.59 15.29
C SER A 202 5.01 -7.01 15.03
N THR A 203 5.38 -7.31 13.77
CA THR A 203 5.87 -8.63 13.34
C THR A 203 7.36 -8.69 13.05
N ILE A 204 8.07 -7.54 13.08
CA ILE A 204 9.52 -7.51 12.89
C ILE A 204 10.23 -7.93 14.19
N SER A 205 11.49 -8.34 14.08
CA SER A 205 12.30 -8.67 15.24
C SER A 205 12.41 -7.47 16.17
N LYS A 206 12.37 -7.70 17.50
CA LYS A 206 12.57 -6.65 18.52
C LYS A 206 13.96 -6.02 18.44
N LEU A 207 14.88 -6.67 17.74
CA LEU A 207 16.24 -6.21 17.47
C LEU A 207 16.31 -5.26 16.28
N CYS A 208 15.22 -5.17 15.51
CA CYS A 208 15.11 -4.27 14.37
C CYS A 208 14.44 -2.96 14.80
N ARG A 209 15.01 -1.87 14.31
CA ARG A 209 14.31 -0.61 14.15
C ARG A 209 14.15 -0.33 12.67
N THR A 210 12.93 -0.03 12.27
CA THR A 210 12.58 0.30 10.89
C THR A 210 12.14 1.74 10.83
N GLU A 211 12.68 2.49 9.87
CA GLU A 211 12.29 3.88 9.63
C GLU A 211 11.92 4.07 8.16
N VAL A 212 10.87 4.86 7.92
CA VAL A 212 10.53 5.31 6.56
C VAL A 212 11.55 6.35 6.12
N GLU A 213 12.46 5.95 5.23
CA GLU A 213 13.47 6.85 4.65
C GLU A 213 12.86 7.74 3.57
N ALA A 214 12.01 7.17 2.71
CA ALA A 214 11.37 7.90 1.62
C ALA A 214 10.08 7.24 1.15
N VAL A 215 9.13 8.09 0.72
CA VAL A 215 7.99 7.72 -0.11
C VAL A 215 8.05 8.52 -1.41
N THR A 216 7.86 7.87 -2.55
CA THR A 216 8.00 8.50 -3.86
C THR A 216 6.85 8.12 -4.79
N PHE A 217 6.24 9.13 -5.40
CA PHE A 217 5.31 8.98 -6.53
C PHE A 217 6.08 9.03 -7.85
N ILE A 218 5.94 8.03 -8.71
CA ILE A 218 6.83 7.80 -9.86
C ILE A 218 6.13 8.17 -11.17
N THR A 219 6.69 9.11 -11.94
CA THR A 219 6.09 9.57 -13.20
C THR A 219 6.65 8.87 -14.46
N GLN A 220 7.55 7.91 -14.28
CA GLN A 220 8.26 7.26 -15.40
C GLN A 220 7.35 6.48 -16.36
N LEU A 221 6.15 6.11 -15.93
CA LEU A 221 5.18 5.37 -16.73
C LEU A 221 4.08 6.25 -17.34
N ALA A 222 4.29 7.56 -17.39
CA ALA A 222 3.43 8.51 -18.10
C ALA A 222 3.00 7.97 -19.48
N SER A 223 1.69 8.06 -19.81
CA SER A 223 1.03 7.51 -21.01
C SER A 223 1.00 5.98 -21.18
N LEU A 224 1.66 5.21 -20.31
CA LEU A 224 1.70 3.74 -20.38
C LEU A 224 0.67 3.09 -19.45
N THR A 225 0.20 3.81 -18.45
CA THR A 225 -0.81 3.41 -17.46
C THR A 225 -1.48 4.65 -16.90
N ASP A 226 -2.67 4.46 -16.35
CA ASP A 226 -3.47 5.41 -15.60
C ASP A 226 -3.15 5.44 -14.09
N HIS A 227 -2.29 4.55 -13.59
CA HIS A 227 -1.83 4.59 -12.20
C HIS A 227 -0.42 5.21 -12.09
N ILE A 228 -0.19 5.97 -11.01
CA ILE A 228 1.11 6.50 -10.62
C ILE A 228 1.75 5.49 -9.66
N PRO A 229 2.83 4.80 -10.04
CA PRO A 229 3.48 3.87 -9.12
C PRO A 229 3.99 4.56 -7.86
N VAL A 230 3.79 3.89 -6.72
CA VAL A 230 4.24 4.35 -5.40
C VAL A 230 5.41 3.49 -4.94
N SER A 231 6.42 4.13 -4.36
CA SER A 231 7.60 3.49 -3.80
C SER A 231 7.78 3.84 -2.34
N LEU A 232 8.19 2.87 -1.54
CA LEU A 232 8.58 3.00 -0.14
C LEU A 232 10.03 2.52 0.02
N ARG A 233 10.85 3.33 0.70
CA ARG A 233 12.16 2.93 1.17
C ARG A 233 12.15 2.86 2.69
N LEU A 234 12.47 1.68 3.20
CA LEU A 234 12.67 1.43 4.62
C LEU A 234 14.16 1.33 4.93
N ASN A 235 14.61 2.12 5.89
CA ASN A 235 15.92 1.94 6.51
C ASN A 235 15.75 1.00 7.71
N VAL A 236 16.44 -0.14 7.69
CA VAL A 236 16.37 -1.12 8.77
C VAL A 236 17.72 -1.21 9.46
N THR A 237 17.73 -0.88 10.75
CA THR A 237 18.90 -1.01 11.62
C THR A 237 18.69 -2.16 12.58
N MET A 238 19.72 -3.00 12.73
CA MET A 238 19.74 -4.13 13.67
C MET A 238 20.65 -3.78 14.84
N ASP A 239 20.12 -3.85 16.05
CA ASP A 239 20.92 -3.68 17.26
C ASP A 239 21.78 -4.93 17.50
N SER A 240 23.10 -4.73 17.63
CA SER A 240 24.06 -5.80 17.87
C SER A 240 24.14 -6.24 19.33
N ASN A 241 23.46 -5.55 20.26
CA ASN A 241 23.74 -5.60 21.70
C ASN A 241 22.60 -6.18 22.55
N TYR A 242 21.64 -6.90 21.98
CA TYR A 242 20.80 -7.78 22.79
C TYR A 242 21.60 -9.06 23.05
N ASP A 243 22.33 -9.05 24.15
CA ASP A 243 22.72 -10.27 24.84
C ASP A 243 21.43 -10.94 25.32
N ASP A 244 21.26 -12.23 25.02
CA ASP A 244 20.22 -13.09 25.57
C ASP A 244 20.51 -13.29 27.08
N ASP A 245 20.34 -12.26 27.90
CA ASP A 245 20.30 -12.34 29.37
C ASP A 245 18.85 -12.63 29.82
N ASP A 246 18.20 -13.62 29.22
CA ASP A 246 16.93 -14.19 29.69
C ASP A 246 17.00 -15.74 29.65
N ASP A 247 18.16 -16.29 29.97
CA ASP A 247 18.27 -17.60 30.64
C ASP A 247 18.42 -17.32 32.15
N ASP A 248 17.31 -17.20 32.89
CA ASP A 248 17.11 -17.66 34.28
C ASP A 248 15.86 -17.03 34.93
N VAL A 249 14.74 -17.77 34.99
CA VAL A 249 14.04 -18.31 36.20
C VAL A 249 12.72 -18.99 35.79
#